data_AF-M1B1E2-F1
#
_entry.id   AF-M1B1E2-F1
#
_cell.length_a   1.000
_cell.length_b   1.000
_cell.length_c   1.000
_cell.angle_alpha   90.00
_cell.angle_beta   90.00
_cell.angle_gamma   90.00
#
_symmetry.space_group_name_H-M   'P 1'
#
loop_
_entity.id
_entity.type
_entity.pdbx_description
1 polymer ?
#
loop_
_entity_poly.entity_id
_entity_poly.type
_entity_poly.pdbx_seq_one_letter_code
_entity_poly.pdbx_strand_id
1 'polypeptide(L)'
;METLPPLQKCTVDKFSAIVTRTHTFIHSIAILFMLYYRLIINLKEIPISFLPYWFLIFVSELLLSFLRTLDSAHIFSPVTRSVYPENLPPDDELPAIDVFVCTADPIKEPALGVMNTVLSAMVIDYPPEKVTVYLSDDGGSVKTLCAVREAWRFGEVWIPFCREFGVKRICPETFFQAADDEINGGEDYLLERDNIQVVT
;
A
#
# COMPACT_ATOMS: atom_id res chain seq x y z
N MET A 1 25.90 -20.47 22.05
CA MET A 1 25.21 -20.26 20.77
C MET A 1 24.36 -19.02 20.98
N GLU A 2 24.90 -17.84 20.65
CA GLU A 2 24.16 -16.59 20.81
C GLU A 2 22.99 -16.60 19.82
N THR A 3 21.79 -16.36 20.32
CA THR A 3 20.58 -16.31 19.50
C THR A 3 20.62 -15.04 18.67
N LEU A 4 20.64 -15.17 17.34
CA LEU A 4 20.56 -14.02 16.43
C LEU A 4 19.33 -13.15 16.74
N PRO A 5 19.44 -11.82 16.62
CA PRO A 5 18.31 -10.93 16.85
C PRO A 5 17.19 -11.18 15.83
N PRO A 6 15.92 -10.93 16.18
CA PRO A 6 14.80 -11.18 15.29
C PRO A 6 14.76 -10.16 14.15
N LEU A 7 14.54 -10.62 12.91
CA LEU A 7 14.35 -9.76 11.72
C LEU A 7 13.00 -9.01 11.74
N GLN A 8 12.01 -9.63 12.38
CA GLN A 8 10.66 -9.10 12.47
C GLN A 8 10.03 -9.51 13.79
N LYS A 9 9.14 -8.67 14.29
CA LYS A 9 8.32 -8.97 15.47
C LYS A 9 6.86 -8.68 15.17
N CYS A 10 6.04 -9.68 15.44
CA CYS A 10 4.61 -9.64 15.24
C CYS A 10 3.96 -9.57 16.63
N THR A 11 3.27 -8.47 16.93
CA THR A 11 2.60 -8.26 18.23
C THR A 11 1.13 -7.96 18.02
N VAL A 12 0.28 -8.62 18.79
CA VAL A 12 -1.14 -8.25 18.85
C VAL A 12 -1.27 -6.97 19.65
N ASP A 13 -1.93 -5.97 19.07
CA ASP A 13 -2.30 -4.76 19.82
C ASP A 13 -3.45 -5.11 20.76
N LYS A 14 -3.10 -5.35 22.02
CA LYS A 14 -4.04 -5.75 23.07
C LYS A 14 -5.12 -4.71 23.31
N PHE A 15 -4.79 -3.42 23.22
CA PHE A 15 -5.76 -2.36 23.49
C PHE A 15 -6.78 -2.28 22.36
N SER A 16 -6.31 -2.19 21.11
CA SER A 16 -7.18 -2.18 19.94
C SER A 16 -8.02 -3.47 19.85
N ALA A 17 -7.45 -4.63 20.17
CA ALA A 17 -8.19 -5.89 20.23
C ALA A 17 -9.33 -5.86 21.26
N ILE A 18 -9.11 -5.30 22.45
CA ILE A 18 -10.16 -5.16 23.46
C ILE A 18 -11.27 -4.24 22.95
N VAL A 19 -10.91 -3.09 22.38
CA VAL A 19 -11.87 -2.11 21.84
C VAL A 19 -12.74 -2.73 20.73
N THR A 20 -12.13 -3.42 19.77
CA THR A 20 -12.90 -4.05 18.69
C THR A 20 -13.78 -5.18 19.23
N ARG A 21 -13.28 -6.01 20.15
CA ARG A 21 -14.06 -7.12 20.73
C ARG A 21 -15.29 -6.63 21.48
N THR A 22 -15.14 -5.57 22.29
CA THR A 22 -16.27 -4.99 23.03
C THR A 22 -17.27 -4.35 22.08
N HIS A 23 -16.80 -3.63 21.05
CA HIS A 23 -17.65 -3.09 20.00
C HIS A 23 -18.44 -4.19 19.30
N THR A 24 -17.79 -5.23 18.77
CA THR A 24 -18.45 -6.37 18.11
C THR A 24 -19.46 -7.05 19.03
N PHE A 25 -19.14 -7.20 20.32
CA PHE A 25 -20.06 -7.78 21.29
C PHE A 25 -21.33 -6.93 21.48
N ILE A 26 -21.19 -5.62 21.68
CA ILE A 26 -22.32 -4.69 21.82
C ILE A 26 -23.19 -4.71 20.54
N HIS A 27 -22.58 -4.68 19.37
CA HIS A 27 -23.28 -4.74 18.10
C HIS A 27 -24.01 -6.08 17.90
N SER A 28 -23.42 -7.21 18.29
CA SER A 28 -24.06 -8.52 18.21
C SER A 28 -25.31 -8.61 19.10
N ILE A 29 -25.26 -8.02 20.29
CA ILE A 29 -26.40 -7.94 21.20
C ILE A 29 -27.52 -7.08 20.58
N ALA A 30 -27.17 -5.92 20.01
CA ALA A 30 -28.15 -5.05 19.36
C ALA A 30 -28.86 -5.74 18.18
N ILE A 31 -28.11 -6.48 17.36
CA ILE A 31 -28.66 -7.28 16.25
C ILE A 31 -29.59 -8.37 16.80
N LEU A 32 -29.20 -9.08 17.85
CA LEU A 32 -30.05 -10.12 18.47
C LEU A 32 -31.39 -9.54 18.97
N PHE A 33 -31.35 -8.38 19.65
CA PHE A 33 -32.57 -7.68 20.08
C PHE A 33 -33.45 -7.24 18.90
N MET A 34 -32.84 -6.75 17.83
CA MET A 34 -33.55 -6.35 16.62
C MET A 34 -34.27 -7.53 15.95
N LEU A 35 -33.57 -8.66 15.80
CA LEU A 35 -34.14 -9.89 15.24
C LEU A 35 -35.25 -10.45 16.14
N TYR A 36 -35.07 -10.41 17.47
CA TYR A 36 -36.11 -10.82 18.42
C TYR A 36 -37.37 -9.95 18.31
N TYR A 37 -37.21 -8.63 18.25
CA TYR A 37 -38.32 -7.69 18.08
C TYR A 37 -39.08 -7.96 16.77
N ARG A 38 -38.37 -8.17 15.66
CA ARG A 38 -38.96 -8.50 14.36
C ARG A 38 -39.73 -9.82 14.39
N LEU A 39 -39.21 -10.85 15.05
CA LEU A 39 -39.81 -12.18 15.09
C LEU A 39 -41.05 -12.25 15.99
N ILE A 40 -41.03 -11.61 17.15
CA ILE A 40 -42.09 -11.77 18.18
C ILE A 40 -43.16 -10.70 18.07
N ILE A 41 -42.76 -9.43 17.94
CA ILE A 41 -43.69 -8.30 18.01
C ILE A 41 -44.26 -8.01 16.63
N ASN A 42 -43.39 -7.90 15.61
CA ASN A 42 -43.85 -7.55 14.27
C ASN A 42 -44.70 -8.66 13.64
N LEU A 43 -44.31 -9.93 13.76
CA LEU A 43 -45.06 -11.07 13.20
C LEU A 43 -46.51 -11.15 13.71
N LYS A 44 -46.79 -10.70 14.93
CA LYS A 44 -48.13 -10.74 15.54
C LYS A 44 -49.09 -9.69 14.98
N GLU A 45 -48.56 -8.58 14.48
CA GLU A 45 -49.36 -7.40 14.09
C GLU A 45 -49.48 -7.21 12.57
N ILE A 46 -48.82 -8.05 11.77
CA ILE A 46 -48.79 -7.89 10.30
C ILE A 46 -50.03 -8.49 9.62
N PRO A 47 -50.78 -7.69 8.84
CA PRO A 47 -51.82 -8.20 7.95
C PRO A 47 -51.22 -9.05 6.82
N ILE A 48 -51.95 -10.08 6.39
CA ILE A 48 -51.52 -11.10 5.41
C ILE A 48 -51.01 -10.50 4.10
N SER A 49 -51.56 -9.37 3.65
CA SER A 49 -51.14 -8.67 2.43
C SER A 49 -49.71 -8.09 2.49
N PHE A 50 -49.18 -7.84 3.69
CA PHE A 50 -47.84 -7.26 3.88
C PHE A 50 -46.77 -8.29 4.25
N LEU A 51 -47.16 -9.55 4.44
CA LEU A 51 -46.27 -10.67 4.75
C LEU A 51 -45.09 -10.86 3.77
N PRO A 52 -45.22 -10.74 2.43
CA PRO A 52 -44.08 -10.93 1.53
C PRO A 52 -43.04 -9.82 1.66
N TYR A 53 -43.46 -8.57 1.89
CA TYR A 53 -42.55 -7.43 2.10
C TYR A 53 -41.79 -7.57 3.42
N TRP A 54 -42.48 -8.00 4.48
CA TRP A 54 -41.84 -8.31 5.75
C TRP A 54 -40.80 -9.42 5.60
N PHE A 55 -41.13 -10.50 4.89
CA PHE A 55 -40.20 -11.61 4.67
C PHE A 55 -38.95 -11.16 3.92
N LEU A 56 -39.10 -10.34 2.88
CA LEU A 56 -37.96 -9.79 2.13
C LEU A 56 -37.04 -8.95 3.03
N ILE A 57 -37.61 -8.07 3.85
CA ILE A 57 -36.85 -7.25 4.80
C ILE A 57 -36.16 -8.14 5.83
N PHE A 58 -36.86 -9.12 6.39
CA PHE A 58 -36.32 -10.04 7.39
C PHE A 58 -35.15 -10.88 6.83
N VAL A 59 -35.28 -11.40 5.60
CA VAL A 59 -34.20 -12.11 4.91
C VAL A 59 -33.01 -11.19 4.66
N SER A 60 -33.24 -9.93 4.28
CA SER A 60 -32.16 -8.95 4.08
C SER A 60 -31.42 -8.63 5.38
N GLU A 61 -32.13 -8.53 6.51
CA GLU A 61 -31.54 -8.31 7.83
C GLU A 61 -30.75 -9.52 8.32
N LEU A 62 -31.25 -10.74 8.08
CA LEU A 62 -30.51 -11.97 8.38
C LEU A 62 -29.23 -12.06 7.56
N LEU A 63 -29.29 -11.76 6.26
CA LEU A 63 -28.12 -11.74 5.38
C LEU A 63 -27.09 -10.71 5.85
N LEU A 64 -27.51 -9.48 6.12
CA LEU A 64 -26.62 -8.43 6.61
C LEU A 64 -26.01 -8.79 7.97
N SER A 65 -26.79 -9.35 8.89
CA SER A 65 -26.30 -9.81 10.21
C SER A 65 -25.26 -10.92 10.08
N PHE A 66 -25.48 -11.85 9.15
CA PHE A 66 -24.54 -12.91 8.83
C PHE A 66 -23.24 -12.36 8.26
N LEU A 67 -23.31 -11.48 7.25
CA LEU A 67 -22.13 -10.81 6.69
C LEU A 67 -21.34 -10.03 7.74
N ARG A 68 -22.02 -9.34 8.66
CA ARG A 68 -21.36 -8.64 9.77
C ARG A 68 -20.63 -9.56 10.74
N THR A 69 -21.16 -10.75 10.98
CA THR A 69 -20.50 -11.75 11.83
C THR A 69 -19.25 -12.30 11.14
N LEU A 70 -19.31 -12.54 9.82
CA LEU A 70 -18.13 -12.93 9.03
C LEU A 70 -17.06 -11.84 9.02
N ASP A 71 -17.42 -10.58 8.74
CA ASP A 71 -16.48 -9.46 8.72
C ASP A 71 -15.81 -9.26 10.09
N SER A 72 -16.58 -9.45 11.18
CA SER A 72 -16.06 -9.30 12.54
C SER A 72 -14.87 -10.23 12.80
N ALA A 73 -14.86 -11.44 12.24
CA ALA A 73 -13.80 -12.43 12.42
C ALA A 73 -12.40 -11.88 12.07
N HIS A 74 -12.31 -11.01 11.06
CA HIS A 74 -11.04 -10.42 10.61
C HIS A 74 -10.49 -9.35 11.55
N ILE A 75 -11.34 -8.74 12.40
CA ILE A 75 -10.98 -7.60 13.25
C ILE A 75 -10.75 -8.02 14.71
N PHE A 76 -11.00 -9.29 15.07
CA PHE A 76 -10.93 -9.78 16.46
C PHE A 76 -9.55 -9.67 17.12
N SER A 77 -8.47 -9.66 16.33
CA SER A 77 -7.10 -9.60 16.84
C SER A 77 -6.23 -8.82 15.86
N PRO A 78 -6.25 -7.46 15.90
CA PRO A 78 -5.36 -6.65 15.09
C PRO A 78 -3.91 -6.96 15.44
N VAL A 79 -3.12 -7.20 14.39
CA VAL A 79 -1.71 -7.56 14.48
C VAL A 79 -0.87 -6.42 13.92
N THR A 80 0.08 -5.96 14.71
CA THR A 80 1.09 -5.00 14.28
C THR A 80 2.41 -5.73 14.01
N ARG A 81 3.04 -5.43 12.88
CA ARG A 81 4.34 -5.98 12.47
C ARG A 81 5.39 -4.89 12.55
N SER A 82 6.41 -5.12 13.36
CA SER A 82 7.63 -4.33 13.41
C SER A 82 8.73 -5.05 12.64
N VAL A 83 9.49 -4.32 11.83
CA VAL A 83 10.64 -4.83 11.06
C VAL A 83 11.92 -4.21 11.59
N TYR A 84 13.02 -4.96 11.56
CA TYR A 84 14.33 -4.53 12.02
C TYR A 84 15.35 -4.70 10.89
N PRO A 85 15.44 -3.74 9.94
CA PRO A 85 16.39 -3.79 8.83
C PRO A 85 17.84 -3.91 9.29
N GLU A 86 18.17 -3.37 10.46
CA GLU A 86 19.50 -3.44 11.07
C GLU A 86 19.97 -4.86 11.42
N ASN A 87 19.04 -5.81 11.51
CA ASN A 87 19.34 -7.21 11.79
C ASN A 87 19.47 -8.06 10.51
N LEU A 88 19.32 -7.46 9.32
CA LEU A 88 19.45 -8.17 8.06
C LEU A 88 20.87 -8.71 7.87
N PRO A 89 21.02 -9.84 7.15
CA PRO A 89 22.34 -10.32 6.77
C PRO A 89 23.02 -9.31 5.82
N PRO A 90 24.35 -9.42 5.66
CA PRO A 90 25.07 -8.55 4.73
C PRO A 90 24.52 -8.66 3.31
N ASP A 91 24.72 -7.60 2.53
CA ASP A 91 24.21 -7.42 1.17
C ASP A 91 24.46 -8.62 0.25
N ASP A 92 25.61 -9.30 0.39
CA ASP A 92 25.99 -10.47 -0.40
C ASP A 92 25.05 -11.66 -0.23
N GLU A 93 24.39 -11.80 0.93
CA GLU A 93 23.47 -12.90 1.24
C GLU A 93 22.01 -12.58 0.91
N LEU A 94 21.71 -11.35 0.53
CA LEU A 94 20.36 -10.92 0.17
C LEU A 94 19.86 -11.61 -1.13
N PRO A 95 18.56 -11.95 -1.24
CA PRO A 95 18.01 -12.56 -2.46
C PRO A 95 17.94 -11.57 -3.64
N ALA A 96 17.84 -12.06 -4.87
CA ALA A 96 17.48 -11.21 -6.01
C ALA A 96 15.98 -10.82 -5.95
N ILE A 97 15.66 -9.60 -6.36
CA ILE A 97 14.32 -9.02 -6.37
C ILE A 97 13.98 -8.54 -7.78
N ASP A 98 12.80 -8.94 -8.26
CA ASP A 98 12.23 -8.46 -9.51
C ASP A 98 11.06 -7.51 -9.21
N VAL A 99 11.15 -6.28 -9.72
CA VAL A 99 10.10 -5.26 -9.60
C VAL A 99 9.36 -5.18 -10.93
N PHE A 100 8.06 -5.48 -10.91
CA PHE A 100 7.19 -5.39 -12.08
C PHE A 100 6.36 -4.11 -12.03
N VAL A 101 6.50 -3.28 -13.07
CA VAL A 101 5.67 -2.10 -13.31
C VAL A 101 4.79 -2.40 -14.53
N CYS A 102 3.48 -2.36 -14.35
CA CYS A 102 2.52 -2.60 -15.43
C CYS A 102 1.76 -1.32 -15.73
N THR A 103 1.60 -0.98 -17.01
CA THR A 103 0.77 0.13 -17.47
C THR A 103 -0.17 -0.32 -18.58
N ALA A 104 -1.39 0.22 -18.59
CA ALA A 104 -2.44 -0.21 -19.51
C ALA A 104 -2.94 0.88 -20.46
N ASP A 105 -2.87 2.15 -20.07
CA ASP A 105 -3.39 3.25 -20.89
C ASP A 105 -2.59 4.54 -20.65
N PRO A 106 -1.84 5.06 -21.64
CA PRO A 106 -1.01 6.26 -21.50
C PRO A 106 -1.80 7.55 -21.27
N ILE A 107 -3.13 7.54 -21.43
CA ILE A 107 -3.99 8.70 -21.14
C ILE A 107 -4.39 8.70 -19.66
N LYS A 108 -4.76 7.53 -19.11
CA LYS A 108 -5.15 7.39 -17.70
C LYS A 108 -3.94 7.30 -16.77
N GLU A 109 -2.86 6.72 -17.26
CA GLU A 109 -1.58 6.55 -16.58
C GLU A 109 -0.51 7.29 -17.40
N PRO A 110 -0.31 8.59 -17.16
CA PRO A 110 0.63 9.38 -17.95
C PRO A 110 2.02 8.77 -17.93
N ALA A 111 2.65 8.64 -19.10
CA ALA A 111 3.94 7.98 -19.27
C ALA A 111 5.04 8.57 -18.35
N LEU A 112 5.00 9.88 -18.09
CA LEU A 112 5.92 10.53 -17.14
C LEU A 112 5.81 9.94 -15.71
N GLY A 113 4.59 9.76 -15.20
CA GLY A 113 4.37 9.18 -13.87
C GLY A 113 4.78 7.71 -13.80
N VAL A 114 4.59 6.96 -14.89
CA VAL A 114 5.11 5.59 -15.01
C VAL A 114 6.63 5.59 -14.99
N MET A 115 7.29 6.50 -15.72
CA MET A 115 8.76 6.61 -15.72
C MET A 115 9.33 7.05 -14.37
N ASN A 116 8.65 7.95 -13.65
CA ASN A 116 9.02 8.29 -12.27
C ASN A 116 9.01 7.05 -11.36
N THR A 117 8.03 6.16 -11.54
CA THR A 117 7.94 4.91 -10.79
C THR A 117 9.07 3.95 -11.16
N VAL A 118 9.39 3.81 -12.45
CA VAL A 118 10.50 2.96 -12.93
C VAL A 118 11.84 3.47 -12.40
N LEU A 119 12.11 4.77 -12.50
CA LEU A 119 13.35 5.38 -11.99
C LEU A 119 13.46 5.23 -10.47
N SER A 120 12.37 5.45 -9.74
CA SER A 120 12.33 5.24 -8.29
C SER A 120 12.66 3.79 -7.93
N ALA A 121 12.12 2.81 -8.66
CA ALA A 121 12.40 1.40 -8.44
C ALA A 121 13.89 1.04 -8.67
N MET A 122 14.56 1.69 -9.62
CA MET A 122 16.00 1.47 -9.89
C MET A 122 16.92 2.05 -8.80
N VAL A 123 16.40 2.97 -7.97
CA VAL A 123 17.13 3.68 -6.92
C VAL A 123 16.85 3.11 -5.51
N ILE A 124 16.07 2.03 -5.41
CA ILE A 124 15.83 1.35 -4.11
C ILE A 124 17.17 1.03 -3.44
N ASP A 125 17.22 1.23 -2.12
CA ASP A 125 18.37 0.91 -1.28
C ASP A 125 18.55 -0.62 -1.17
N TYR A 126 19.20 -1.18 -2.19
CA TYR A 126 19.46 -2.60 -2.37
C TYR A 126 20.65 -2.81 -3.31
N PRO A 127 21.35 -3.96 -3.25
CA PRO A 127 22.46 -4.23 -4.15
C PRO A 127 22.04 -4.18 -5.62
N PRO A 128 22.73 -3.40 -6.47
CA PRO A 128 22.28 -3.11 -7.84
C PRO A 128 22.26 -4.34 -8.75
N GLU A 129 23.13 -5.30 -8.49
CA GLU A 129 23.18 -6.57 -9.22
C GLU A 129 22.05 -7.54 -8.86
N LYS A 130 21.26 -7.20 -7.82
CA LYS A 130 20.16 -8.02 -7.30
C LYS A 130 18.78 -7.44 -7.57
N VAL A 131 18.68 -6.20 -8.06
CA VAL A 131 17.40 -5.59 -8.43
C VAL A 131 17.23 -5.59 -9.93
N THR A 132 16.17 -6.21 -10.42
CA THR A 132 15.75 -6.10 -11.82
C THR A 132 14.40 -5.43 -11.93
N VAL A 133 14.26 -4.43 -12.80
CA VAL A 133 12.99 -3.72 -13.01
C VAL A 133 12.45 -4.06 -14.39
N TYR A 134 11.22 -4.57 -14.43
CA TYR A 134 10.48 -4.93 -15.64
C TYR A 134 9.32 -3.97 -15.85
N LEU A 135 9.17 -3.46 -17.08
CA LEU A 135 8.02 -2.66 -17.49
C LEU A 135 7.18 -3.45 -18.50
N SER A 136 5.91 -3.70 -18.18
CA SER A 136 4.90 -4.24 -19.09
C SER A 136 3.97 -3.13 -19.56
N ASP A 137 3.90 -2.89 -20.87
CA ASP A 137 2.97 -1.94 -21.48
C ASP A 137 1.87 -2.69 -22.23
N ASP A 138 0.75 -2.90 -21.55
CA ASP A 138 -0.45 -3.54 -22.12
C ASP A 138 -1.15 -2.61 -23.11
N GLY A 139 -0.92 -1.30 -23.02
CA GLY A 139 -1.45 -0.29 -23.93
C GLY A 139 -0.72 -0.23 -25.27
N GLY A 140 0.48 -0.83 -25.36
CA GLY A 140 1.30 -0.88 -26.57
C GLY A 140 1.56 0.49 -27.18
N SER A 141 1.73 1.53 -26.36
CA SER A 141 1.77 2.91 -26.83
C SER A 141 3.17 3.33 -27.22
N VAL A 142 3.29 3.97 -28.39
CA VAL A 142 4.54 4.63 -28.81
C VAL A 142 4.97 5.70 -27.80
N LYS A 143 4.02 6.32 -27.09
CA LYS A 143 4.34 7.32 -26.06
C LYS A 143 5.09 6.70 -24.88
N THR A 144 4.68 5.52 -24.43
CA THR A 144 5.36 4.78 -23.36
C THR A 144 6.76 4.39 -23.81
N LEU A 145 6.91 3.87 -25.04
CA LEU A 145 8.22 3.52 -25.59
C LEU A 145 9.18 4.73 -25.66
N CYS A 146 8.71 5.88 -26.14
CA CYS A 146 9.51 7.11 -26.17
C CYS A 146 9.86 7.58 -24.75
N ALA A 147 8.91 7.51 -23.82
CA ALA A 147 9.14 7.90 -22.43
C ALA A 147 10.21 7.02 -21.76
N VAL A 148 10.20 5.70 -22.00
CA VAL A 148 11.24 4.78 -21.51
C VAL A 148 12.62 5.17 -22.02
N ARG A 149 12.71 5.54 -23.31
CA ARG A 149 13.98 5.96 -23.89
C ARG A 149 14.52 7.24 -23.25
N GLU A 150 13.68 8.23 -23.01
CA GLU A 150 14.12 9.47 -22.34
C GLU A 150 14.40 9.23 -20.85
N ALA A 151 13.60 8.39 -20.17
CA ALA A 151 13.85 7.98 -18.80
C ALA A 151 15.16 7.22 -18.64
N TRP A 152 15.56 6.39 -19.61
CA TRP A 152 16.87 5.74 -19.62
C TRP A 152 18.00 6.77 -19.58
N ARG A 153 17.95 7.77 -20.47
CA ARG A 153 18.97 8.84 -20.54
C ARG A 153 19.03 9.64 -19.25
N PHE A 154 17.87 9.97 -18.69
CA PHE A 154 17.81 10.68 -17.42
C PHE A 154 18.32 9.82 -16.25
N GLY A 155 18.01 8.52 -16.27
CA GLY A 155 18.46 7.55 -15.27
C GLY A 155 19.98 7.42 -15.17
N GLU A 156 20.72 7.62 -16.27
CA GLU A 156 22.19 7.62 -16.27
C GLU A 156 22.79 8.70 -15.36
N VAL A 157 22.07 9.82 -15.11
CA VAL A 157 22.50 10.90 -14.22
C VAL A 157 21.78 10.84 -12.87
N TRP A 158 20.48 10.54 -12.88
CA TRP A 158 19.65 10.52 -11.67
C TRP A 158 20.03 9.40 -10.70
N ILE A 159 20.27 8.18 -11.20
CA ILE A 159 20.52 7.01 -10.34
C ILE A 159 21.83 7.16 -9.55
N PRO A 160 22.98 7.54 -10.15
CA PRO A 160 24.21 7.79 -9.41
C PRO A 160 24.04 8.91 -8.36
N PHE A 161 23.42 10.04 -8.74
CA PHE A 161 23.16 11.16 -7.83
C PHE A 161 22.38 10.73 -6.58
N CYS A 162 21.29 9.99 -6.75
CA CYS A 162 20.50 9.54 -5.61
C CYS A 162 21.27 8.61 -4.66
N ARG A 163 22.15 7.76 -5.20
CA ARG A 163 22.95 6.82 -4.42
C ARG A 163 24.10 7.51 -3.69
N GLU A 164 24.75 8.48 -4.35
CA GLU A 164 25.86 9.23 -3.76
C GLU A 164 25.41 10.09 -2.58
N PHE A 165 24.29 10.79 -2.74
CA PHE A 165 23.80 11.71 -1.71
C PHE A 165 22.74 11.12 -0.78
N GLY A 166 22.39 9.83 -0.92
CA GLY A 166 21.40 9.15 -0.08
C GLY A 166 20.04 9.84 -0.09
N VAL A 167 19.55 10.19 -1.29
CA VAL A 167 18.33 11.00 -1.47
C VAL A 167 17.11 10.24 -0.93
N LYS A 168 16.45 10.78 0.12
CA LYS A 168 15.26 10.17 0.72
C LYS A 168 14.04 10.13 -0.22
N ARG A 169 13.88 11.17 -1.04
CA ARG A 169 12.78 11.30 -2.03
C ARG A 169 13.28 10.87 -3.41
N ILE A 170 13.20 9.57 -3.69
CA ILE A 170 13.77 8.97 -4.92
C ILE A 170 12.96 9.25 -6.19
N CYS A 171 11.71 9.70 -6.07
CA CYS A 171 10.87 10.05 -7.21
C CYS A 171 11.22 11.46 -7.72
N PRO A 172 11.71 11.61 -8.97
CA PRO A 172 12.21 12.88 -9.50
C PRO A 172 11.21 14.02 -9.36
N GLU A 173 9.96 13.80 -9.78
CA GLU A 173 8.91 14.82 -9.75
C GLU A 173 8.65 15.31 -8.32
N THR A 174 8.52 14.40 -7.35
CA THR A 174 8.32 14.79 -5.95
C THR A 174 9.54 15.43 -5.31
N PHE A 175 10.75 15.04 -5.76
CA PHE A 175 12.00 15.60 -5.28
C PHE A 175 12.14 17.06 -5.67
N PHE A 176 11.90 17.40 -6.93
CA PHE A 176 12.00 18.77 -7.44
C PHE A 176 10.81 19.67 -7.06
N GLN A 177 9.64 19.10 -6.78
CA GLN A 177 8.47 19.87 -6.34
C GLN A 177 8.50 20.25 -4.86
N ALA A 178 9.15 19.46 -4.04
CA ALA A 178 9.16 19.72 -2.62
C ALA A 178 10.11 20.87 -2.28
N ALA A 179 9.66 21.75 -1.38
CA ALA A 179 10.55 22.73 -0.77
C ALA A 179 11.73 22.02 -0.08
N ASP A 180 12.89 22.68 -0.07
CA ASP A 180 14.15 22.19 0.50
C ASP A 180 13.95 21.68 1.94
N ASP A 181 13.66 20.38 2.10
CA ASP A 181 13.52 19.74 3.39
C ASP A 181 14.70 18.80 3.62
N GLU A 182 15.44 19.09 4.70
CA GLU A 182 16.59 18.37 5.26
C GLU A 182 17.79 18.17 4.32
N ILE A 183 18.37 19.27 3.84
CA ILE A 183 19.64 19.26 3.11
C ILE A 183 20.80 19.19 4.11
N ASN A 184 21.34 17.97 4.31
CA ASN A 184 22.70 17.75 4.83
C ASN A 184 23.75 17.74 3.70
N GLY A 185 23.40 18.20 2.50
CA GLY A 185 24.31 18.27 1.35
C GLY A 185 25.16 19.54 1.36
N GLY A 186 26.47 19.40 1.15
CA GLY A 186 27.39 20.52 0.95
C GLY A 186 27.14 21.27 -0.37
N GLU A 187 28.00 22.23 -0.70
CA GLU A 187 27.90 23.02 -1.95
C GLU A 187 27.86 22.13 -3.21
N ASP A 188 28.57 20.99 -3.20
CA ASP A 188 28.62 20.03 -4.30
C ASP A 188 27.23 19.42 -4.61
N TYR A 189 26.43 19.13 -3.58
CA TYR A 189 25.07 18.59 -3.74
C TYR A 189 24.14 19.57 -4.45
N LEU A 190 24.21 20.86 -4.08
CA LEU A 190 23.38 21.90 -4.67
C LEU A 190 23.75 22.13 -6.14
N LEU A 191 25.05 22.13 -6.44
CA LEU A 191 25.54 22.30 -7.80
C LEU A 191 25.11 21.14 -8.70
N GLU A 192 25.19 19.90 -8.21
CA GLU A 192 24.80 18.73 -8.99
C GLU A 192 23.27 18.63 -9.15
N ARG A 193 22.51 18.98 -8.11
CA ARG A 193 21.05 19.10 -8.19
C ARG A 193 20.63 20.10 -9.27
N ASP A 194 21.22 21.28 -9.28
CA ASP A 194 20.89 22.34 -10.22
C ASP A 194 21.28 21.93 -11.66
N ASN A 195 22.39 21.19 -11.83
CA ASN A 195 22.78 20.62 -13.13
C ASN A 195 21.75 19.60 -13.64
N ILE A 196 21.23 18.73 -12.76
CA ILE A 196 20.22 17.73 -13.14
C ILE A 196 18.89 18.40 -13.50
N GLN A 197 18.50 19.45 -12.76
CA GLN A 197 17.27 20.19 -13.03
C GLN A 197 17.26 20.79 -14.45
N VAL A 198 18.41 21.17 -15.00
CA VAL A 198 18.56 21.70 -16.37
C VAL A 198 18.42 20.60 -17.45
N VAL A 199 18.63 19.33 -17.09
CA VAL A 199 18.52 18.17 -18.01
C VAL A 199 17.07 17.66 -18.13
N THR A 200 16.23 17.92 -17.12
CA THR A 200 14.78 17.64 -17.08
C THR A 200 13.94 18.66 -17.85
#